data_AF-A0A3M6QDY9-F1
#
_entry.id   AF-A0A3M6QDY9-F1
#
_cell.length_a   1.000
_cell.length_b   1.000
_cell.length_c   1.000
_cell.angle_alpha   90.00
_cell.angle_beta   90.00
_cell.angle_gamma   90.00
#
_symmetry.space_group_name_H-M   'P 1'
#
loop_
_entity.id
_entity.type
_entity.pdbx_description
1 polymer ?
#
loop_
_entity_poly.entity_id
_entity_poly.type
_entity_poly.pdbx_seq_one_letter_code
_entity_poly.pdbx_strand_id
1 'polypeptide(L)'
;MTLCRIFIVAHAPLASALKACAEHVFADAAADVQVLDVLPEHDSAFWHAQADALLLAPRPGSAADAAAPPAPVLLLTDIIGATPYNVACALAAHAAQAGLPACVLTGANLPMLLRAITYRHESLPDLAERASSGAVQSITCIQP
;
A
#
# COMPACT_ATOMS: atom_id res chain seq x y z
N MET A 1 -14.88 9.29 -7.21
CA MET A 1 -14.52 8.36 -6.12
C MET A 1 -13.21 8.85 -5.51
N THR A 2 -13.05 8.76 -4.19
CA THR A 2 -11.78 9.12 -3.53
C THR A 2 -10.70 8.13 -3.96
N LEU A 3 -9.54 8.61 -4.38
CA LEU A 3 -8.43 7.73 -4.77
C LEU A 3 -7.92 6.95 -3.55
N CYS A 4 -7.68 5.65 -3.74
CA CYS A 4 -7.10 4.79 -2.72
C CYS A 4 -5.64 5.17 -2.43
N ARG A 5 -5.29 5.19 -1.14
CA ARG A 5 -3.91 5.37 -0.66
C ARG A 5 -3.21 4.02 -0.66
N ILE A 6 -2.01 3.96 -1.23
CA ILE A 6 -1.24 2.72 -1.33
C ILE A 6 -0.05 2.79 -0.40
N PHE A 7 0.12 1.79 0.46
CA PHE A 7 1.26 1.64 1.35
C PHE A 7 2.02 0.36 0.99
N ILE A 8 3.33 0.43 0.93
CA ILE A 8 4.20 -0.74 0.84
C ILE A 8 4.90 -0.90 2.19
N VAL A 9 4.69 -2.03 2.85
CA VAL A 9 5.24 -2.36 4.18
C VAL A 9 6.06 -3.64 4.03
N ALA A 10 7.38 -3.49 3.94
CA ALA A 10 8.29 -4.60 3.66
C ALA A 10 9.58 -4.46 4.45
N HIS A 11 10.39 -5.52 4.51
CA HIS A 11 11.73 -5.40 5.05
C HIS A 11 12.54 -4.39 4.25
N ALA A 12 13.37 -3.59 4.92
CA ALA A 12 14.24 -2.65 4.24
C ALA A 12 15.24 -3.37 3.31
N PRO A 13 15.50 -2.85 2.09
CA PRO A 13 14.94 -1.66 1.45
C PRO A 13 13.85 -1.97 0.42
N LEU A 14 13.14 -3.10 0.55
CA LEU A 14 12.26 -3.62 -0.49
C LEU A 14 11.08 -2.69 -0.81
N ALA A 15 10.52 -2.00 0.19
CA ALA A 15 9.40 -1.10 -0.04
C ALA A 15 9.82 0.09 -0.91
N SER A 16 10.93 0.73 -0.56
CA SER A 16 11.51 1.83 -1.34
C SER A 16 11.95 1.38 -2.73
N ALA A 17 12.55 0.19 -2.86
CA ALA A 17 12.97 -0.35 -4.14
C ALA A 17 11.78 -0.59 -5.09
N LEU A 18 10.67 -1.15 -4.60
CA LEU A 18 9.46 -1.33 -5.40
C LEU A 18 8.86 0.00 -5.86
N LYS A 19 8.81 1.01 -4.99
CA LYS A 19 8.35 2.37 -5.36
C LYS A 19 9.24 2.99 -6.43
N ALA A 20 10.56 2.89 -6.30
CA ALA A 20 11.50 3.43 -7.30
C ALA A 20 11.30 2.78 -8.69
N CYS A 21 11.07 1.46 -8.72
CA CYS A 21 10.71 0.77 -9.97
C CYS A 21 9.38 1.26 -10.55
N ALA A 22 8.38 1.51 -9.71
CA ALA A 22 7.09 2.04 -10.17
C ALA A 22 7.19 3.49 -10.67
N GLU A 23 8.00 4.34 -10.04
CA GLU A 23 8.30 5.71 -10.49
C GLU A 23 8.93 5.75 -11.88
N HIS A 24 9.77 4.76 -12.20
CA HIS A 24 10.34 4.62 -13.53
C HIS A 24 9.27 4.38 -14.61
N VAL A 25 8.17 3.71 -14.26
CA VAL A 25 7.04 3.42 -15.17
C VAL A 25 6.01 4.56 -15.15
N PHE A 26 5.74 5.13 -13.98
CA PHE A 26 4.72 6.15 -13.74
C PHE A 26 5.31 7.34 -12.96
N ALA A 27 6.02 8.22 -13.69
CA ALA A 27 6.74 9.37 -13.10
C ALA A 27 5.91 10.20 -12.10
N ASP A 28 4.63 10.45 -12.40
CA ASP A 28 3.77 11.32 -11.57
C ASP A 28 2.80 10.56 -10.64
N ALA A 29 2.54 9.27 -10.89
CA ALA A 29 1.47 8.53 -10.20
C ALA A 29 1.92 7.82 -8.91
N ALA A 30 3.23 7.65 -8.72
CA ALA A 30 3.79 7.03 -7.51
C ALA A 30 3.88 7.99 -6.31
N ALA A 31 3.56 9.28 -6.48
CA ALA A 31 3.49 10.25 -5.38
C ALA A 31 2.44 9.85 -4.31
N ASP A 32 1.40 9.11 -4.71
CA ASP A 32 0.37 8.57 -3.82
C ASP A 32 0.76 7.21 -3.18
N VAL A 33 1.98 6.72 -3.42
CA VAL A 33 2.51 5.48 -2.83
C VAL A 33 3.43 5.82 -1.65
N GLN A 34 3.06 5.36 -0.47
CA GLN A 34 3.85 5.51 0.75
C GLN A 34 4.65 4.25 1.04
N VAL A 35 5.88 4.40 1.51
CA VAL A 35 6.81 3.30 1.76
C VAL A 35 7.18 3.23 3.23
N LEU A 36 7.12 2.04 3.79
CA LEU A 36 7.52 1.70 5.14
C LEU A 36 8.55 0.58 5.02
N ASP A 37 9.83 0.97 4.98
CA ASP A 37 10.93 0.03 5.14
C ASP A 37 11.08 -0.32 6.63
N VAL A 38 10.71 -1.56 6.96
CA VAL A 38 10.79 -2.08 8.31
C VAL A 38 12.23 -2.51 8.58
N LEU A 39 12.88 -1.81 9.50
CA LEU A 39 14.21 -2.12 10.01
C LEU A 39 14.13 -3.18 11.11
N PRO A 40 15.22 -3.91 11.40
CA PRO A 40 15.26 -4.92 12.45
C PRO A 40 14.81 -4.44 13.84
N GLU A 41 15.05 -3.18 14.16
CA GLU A 41 14.66 -2.52 15.41
C GLU A 41 13.21 -2.04 15.46
N HIS A 42 12.50 -2.03 14.32
CA HIS A 42 11.10 -1.65 14.27
C HIS A 42 10.22 -2.83 14.68
N ASP A 43 9.26 -2.60 15.58
CA ASP A 43 8.19 -3.53 15.89
C ASP A 43 6.81 -2.94 15.55
N SER A 44 5.74 -3.69 15.84
CA SER A 44 4.39 -3.21 15.60
C SER A 44 4.04 -1.97 16.42
N ALA A 45 4.59 -1.82 17.63
CA ALA A 45 4.29 -0.68 18.50
C ALA A 45 4.91 0.62 17.96
N PHE A 46 6.15 0.55 17.46
CA PHE A 46 6.83 1.66 16.80
C PHE A 46 6.01 2.23 15.64
N TRP A 47 5.47 1.36 14.79
CA TRP A 47 4.64 1.79 13.65
C TRP A 47 3.23 2.19 14.05
N HIS A 48 2.65 1.55 15.06
CA HIS A 48 1.32 1.90 15.57
C HIS A 48 1.29 3.33 16.14
N ALA A 49 2.36 3.75 16.82
CA ALA A 49 2.49 5.13 17.31
C ALA A 49 2.47 6.19 16.18
N GLN A 50 2.76 5.79 14.95
CA GLN A 50 2.78 6.66 13.76
C GLN A 50 1.51 6.50 12.90
N ALA A 51 0.59 5.60 13.26
CA ALA A 51 -0.52 5.20 12.41
C ALA A 51 -1.42 6.38 12.02
N ASP A 52 -1.77 7.26 12.95
CA ASP A 52 -2.59 8.44 12.64
C ASP A 52 -1.87 9.38 11.66
N ALA A 53 -0.60 9.68 11.91
CA ALA A 53 0.19 10.52 11.01
C ALA A 53 0.31 9.91 9.61
N LEU A 54 0.48 8.58 9.52
CA LEU A 54 0.55 7.88 8.25
C LEU A 54 -0.80 7.84 7.53
N LEU A 55 -1.88 7.44 8.21
CA LEU A 55 -3.18 7.13 7.59
C LEU A 55 -4.09 8.35 7.42
N LEU A 56 -3.95 9.36 8.27
CA LEU A 56 -4.82 10.55 8.31
C LEU A 56 -4.13 11.81 7.78
N ALA A 57 -2.84 11.76 7.43
CA ALA A 57 -2.16 12.90 6.82
C ALA A 57 -2.93 13.41 5.57
N PRO A 58 -3.06 14.74 5.41
CA PRO A 58 -3.65 15.33 4.22
C PRO A 58 -2.90 14.91 2.96
N ARG A 59 -3.61 14.67 1.86
CA ARG A 59 -2.96 14.36 0.59
C ARG A 59 -2.33 15.62 0.00
N PRO A 60 -1.06 15.56 -0.46
CA PRO A 60 -0.45 16.68 -1.16
C PRO A 60 -1.27 17.01 -2.41
N GLY A 61 -1.63 18.29 -2.58
CA GLY A 61 -2.36 18.76 -3.76
C GLY A 61 -3.88 18.49 -3.77
N SER A 62 -4.45 17.87 -2.73
CA SER A 62 -5.91 17.85 -2.56
C SER A 62 -6.33 19.04 -1.70
N ALA A 63 -7.21 19.90 -2.23
CA ALA A 63 -8.01 20.75 -1.35
C ALA A 63 -8.81 19.83 -0.44
N ALA A 64 -8.52 19.85 0.85
CA ALA A 64 -9.21 19.01 1.82
C ALA A 64 -10.67 19.47 1.91
N ASP A 65 -11.54 18.87 1.08
CA ASP A 65 -12.97 18.98 1.27
C ASP A 65 -13.29 18.19 2.52
N ALA A 66 -13.59 18.89 3.63
CA ALA A 66 -13.94 18.26 4.91
C ALA A 66 -15.17 17.34 4.81
N ALA A 67 -15.91 17.41 3.69
CA ALA A 67 -17.06 16.57 3.36
C ALA A 67 -16.71 15.33 2.49
N ALA A 68 -15.48 15.20 1.99
CA ALA A 68 -15.10 14.06 1.17
C ALA A 68 -15.02 12.78 2.03
N PRO A 69 -15.53 11.64 1.52
CA PRO A 69 -15.43 10.39 2.25
C PRO A 69 -13.96 9.99 2.42
N PRO A 70 -13.62 9.37 3.56
CA PRO A 70 -12.25 8.94 3.86
C PRO A 70 -11.65 8.11 2.72
N ALA A 71 -10.38 8.36 2.40
CA ALA A 71 -9.67 7.62 1.37
C ALA A 71 -9.44 6.16 1.83
N PRO A 72 -9.85 5.15 1.05
CA PRO A 72 -9.56 3.76 1.39
C PRO A 72 -8.06 3.49 1.31
N VAL A 73 -7.60 2.48 2.04
CA VAL A 73 -6.19 2.15 2.21
C VAL A 73 -5.91 0.74 1.69
N LEU A 74 -4.94 0.61 0.79
CA LEU A 74 -4.39 -0.66 0.34
C LEU A 74 -2.96 -0.81 0.87
N LEU A 75 -2.71 -1.82 1.69
CA LEU A 75 -1.40 -2.15 2.20
C LEU A 75 -0.85 -3.37 1.45
N LEU A 76 0.37 -3.25 0.93
CA LEU A 76 1.11 -4.31 0.27
C LEU A 76 2.26 -4.74 1.18
N THR A 77 2.38 -6.02 1.49
CA THR A 77 3.50 -6.54 2.28
C THR A 77 4.23 -7.66 1.54
N ASP A 78 5.51 -7.81 1.82
CA ASP A 78 6.40 -8.75 1.15
C ASP A 78 6.07 -10.20 1.49
N ILE A 79 5.93 -10.53 2.77
CA ILE A 79 5.76 -11.91 3.22
C ILE A 79 4.85 -12.02 4.44
N ILE A 80 4.00 -13.05 4.44
CA ILE A 80 3.12 -13.37 5.57
C ILE A 80 3.93 -13.85 6.80
N GLY A 81 3.49 -13.45 8.00
CA GLY A 81 4.05 -13.94 9.27
C GLY A 81 5.33 -13.26 9.74
N ALA A 82 5.86 -12.28 9.00
CA ALA A 82 6.99 -11.46 9.44
C ALA A 82 6.56 -10.14 10.07
N THR A 83 7.51 -9.39 10.63
CA THR A 83 7.26 -8.06 11.23
C THR A 83 6.53 -7.10 10.28
N PRO A 84 6.91 -6.97 8.98
CA PRO A 84 6.17 -6.11 8.05
C PRO A 84 4.70 -6.49 7.88
N TYR A 85 4.40 -7.80 7.84
CA TYR A 85 3.01 -8.28 7.78
C TYR A 85 2.23 -7.90 9.04
N ASN A 86 2.82 -8.09 10.22
CA ASN A 86 2.18 -7.69 11.48
C ASN A 86 1.93 -6.19 11.55
N VAL A 87 2.88 -5.38 11.06
CA VAL A 87 2.73 -3.92 10.94
C VAL A 87 1.60 -3.57 9.97
N ALA A 88 1.54 -4.19 8.79
CA ALA A 88 0.49 -3.94 7.80
C ALA A 88 -0.90 -4.29 8.36
N CYS A 89 -1.04 -5.42 9.07
CA CYS A 89 -2.29 -5.80 9.73
C CYS A 89 -2.68 -4.83 10.84
N ALA A 90 -1.72 -4.37 11.65
CA ALA A 90 -1.98 -3.38 12.70
C ALA A 90 -2.46 -2.04 12.13
N LEU A 91 -1.83 -1.57 11.05
CA LEU A 91 -2.25 -0.36 10.34
C LEU A 91 -3.65 -0.53 9.70
N ALA A 92 -3.96 -1.69 9.13
CA ALA A 92 -5.29 -1.97 8.59
C ALA A 92 -6.37 -1.96 9.67
N ALA A 93 -6.08 -2.56 10.83
CA ALA A 93 -7.00 -2.56 11.97
C ALA A 93 -7.22 -1.14 12.52
N HIS A 94 -6.14 -0.35 12.61
CA HIS A 94 -6.21 1.05 13.01
C HIS A 94 -7.03 1.90 12.03
N ALA A 95 -6.81 1.72 10.73
CA ALA A 95 -7.57 2.36 9.67
C ALA A 95 -9.07 2.05 9.78
N ALA A 96 -9.43 0.78 10.00
CA ALA A 96 -10.83 0.37 10.19
C ALA A 96 -11.48 1.02 11.42
N GLN A 97 -10.75 1.14 12.54
CA GLN A 97 -11.22 1.85 13.74
C GLN A 97 -11.46 3.34 13.48
N ALA A 98 -10.66 3.96 12.63
CA ALA A 98 -10.84 5.33 12.16
C ALA A 98 -11.92 5.49 11.06
N GLY A 99 -12.64 4.42 10.71
CA GLY A 99 -13.68 4.44 9.67
C GLY A 99 -13.13 4.45 8.24
N LEU A 100 -11.85 4.15 8.04
CA LEU A 100 -11.22 4.03 6.73
C LEU A 100 -11.31 2.56 6.25
N PRO A 101 -11.92 2.27 5.10
CA PRO A 101 -11.84 0.92 4.52
C PRO A 101 -10.38 0.57 4.24
N ALA A 102 -9.92 -0.60 4.68
CA ALA A 102 -8.55 -1.04 4.52
C ALA A 102 -8.44 -2.51 4.06
N CYS A 103 -7.44 -2.81 3.24
CA CYS A 103 -7.13 -4.15 2.76
C CYS A 103 -5.62 -4.40 2.79
N VAL A 104 -5.21 -5.62 3.12
CA VAL A 104 -3.80 -6.05 3.09
C VAL A 104 -3.64 -7.13 2.02
N LEU A 105 -2.67 -6.96 1.13
CA LEU A 105 -2.21 -7.98 0.19
C LEU A 105 -0.76 -8.36 0.53
N THR A 106 -0.45 -9.66 0.46
CA THR A 106 0.89 -10.21 0.73
C THR A 106 1.58 -10.66 -0.56
N GLY A 107 2.89 -10.89 -0.54
CA GLY A 107 3.64 -11.30 -1.73
C GLY A 107 3.88 -10.13 -2.69
N ALA A 108 4.06 -8.92 -2.16
CA ALA A 108 4.20 -7.70 -2.96
C ALA A 108 5.27 -7.87 -4.06
N ASN A 109 4.86 -7.59 -5.30
CA ASN A 109 5.74 -7.60 -6.46
C ASN A 109 5.45 -6.39 -7.37
N LEU A 110 6.30 -6.16 -8.36
CA LEU A 110 6.17 -4.98 -9.22
C LEU A 110 4.83 -4.97 -10.02
N PRO A 111 4.38 -6.06 -10.66
CA PRO A 111 3.09 -6.09 -11.37
C PRO A 111 1.88 -5.79 -10.47
N MET A 112 1.88 -6.27 -9.22
CA MET A 112 0.87 -5.92 -8.22
C MET A 112 0.80 -4.41 -8.01
N LEU A 113 1.95 -3.78 -7.76
CA LEU A 113 2.04 -2.34 -7.50
C LEU A 113 1.62 -1.51 -8.72
N LEU A 114 2.06 -1.89 -9.93
CA LEU A 114 1.69 -1.18 -11.16
C LEU A 114 0.17 -1.23 -11.39
N ARG A 115 -0.47 -2.38 -11.14
CA ARG A 115 -1.94 -2.48 -11.22
C ARG A 115 -2.62 -1.70 -10.10
N ALA A 116 -2.11 -1.76 -8.88
CA ALA A 116 -2.65 -0.97 -7.77
C ALA A 116 -2.64 0.52 -8.12
N ILE A 117 -1.53 1.05 -8.65
CA ILE A 117 -1.44 2.45 -9.11
C ILE A 117 -2.44 2.71 -10.24
N THR A 118 -2.50 1.86 -11.26
CA THR A 118 -3.36 2.03 -12.45
C THR A 118 -4.84 2.11 -12.07
N TYR A 119 -5.29 1.22 -11.19
CA TYR A 119 -6.71 1.06 -10.84
C TYR A 119 -7.11 1.73 -9.52
N ARG A 120 -6.25 2.57 -8.93
CA ARG A 120 -6.46 3.21 -7.60
C ARG A 120 -7.74 4.06 -7.44
N HIS A 121 -8.44 4.32 -8.54
CA HIS A 121 -9.70 5.06 -8.57
C HIS A 121 -10.94 4.16 -8.44
N GLU A 122 -10.78 2.84 -8.58
CA GLU A 122 -11.84 1.84 -8.42
C GLU A 122 -12.19 1.63 -6.93
N SER A 123 -13.22 0.81 -6.67
CA SER A 123 -13.57 0.42 -5.31
C SER A 123 -12.43 -0.40 -4.67
N LEU A 124 -12.29 -0.36 -3.34
CA LEU A 124 -11.23 -1.13 -2.66
C LEU A 124 -11.28 -2.64 -2.96
N PRO A 125 -12.45 -3.31 -2.99
CA PRO A 125 -12.54 -4.72 -3.40
C PRO A 125 -12.07 -4.97 -4.84
N ASP A 126 -12.51 -4.15 -5.79
CA ASP A 126 -12.12 -4.31 -7.20
C ASP A 126 -10.63 -4.06 -7.38
N LEU A 127 -10.10 -3.02 -6.75
CA LEU A 127 -8.66 -2.70 -6.72
C LEU A 127 -7.84 -3.87 -6.14
N ALA A 128 -8.28 -4.46 -5.03
CA ALA A 128 -7.60 -5.57 -4.40
C ALA A 128 -7.53 -6.79 -5.34
N GLU A 129 -8.62 -7.10 -6.04
CA GLU A 129 -8.67 -8.17 -7.04
C GLU A 129 -7.79 -7.87 -8.26
N ARG A 130 -7.80 -6.62 -8.75
CA ARG A 130 -6.92 -6.19 -9.85
C ARG A 130 -5.46 -6.32 -9.45
N ALA A 131 -5.07 -5.91 -8.25
CA ALA A 131 -3.69 -5.99 -7.78
C ALA A 131 -3.26 -7.45 -7.55
N SER A 132 -4.08 -8.26 -6.87
CA SER A 132 -3.79 -9.67 -6.57
C SER A 132 -3.68 -10.51 -7.86
N SER A 133 -4.62 -10.37 -8.78
CA SER A 133 -4.60 -11.10 -10.06
C SER A 133 -3.37 -10.76 -10.89
N GLY A 134 -2.96 -9.49 -10.95
CA GLY A 134 -1.72 -9.10 -11.63
C GLY A 134 -0.48 -9.67 -10.98
N ALA A 135 -0.46 -9.74 -9.65
CA ALA A 135 0.64 -10.35 -8.93
C ALA A 135 0.82 -11.82 -9.35
N VAL A 136 -0.26 -12.60 -9.25
CA VAL A 136 -0.26 -14.05 -9.52
C VAL A 136 -0.02 -14.34 -10.99
N GLN A 137 -0.71 -13.66 -11.90
CA GLN A 137 -0.60 -13.91 -13.35
C GLN A 137 0.76 -13.51 -13.94
N SER A 138 1.50 -12.65 -13.26
CA SER A 138 2.85 -12.25 -13.70
C SER A 138 3.93 -13.29 -13.42
N ILE A 139 3.65 -14.27 -12.57
CA ILE A 139 4.60 -15.33 -12.22
C ILE A 139 4.52 -16.40 -13.31
N THR A 140 5.51 -16.40 -14.21
CA THR A 140 5.58 -17.35 -15.32
C THR A 140 7.01 -17.84 -15.53
N CYS A 141 7.14 -19.09 -15.99
CA CYS A 141 8.42 -19.64 -16.42
C CYS A 141 8.54 -19.43 -17.92
N ILE A 142 9.42 -18.51 -18.33
CA ILE A 142 9.74 -18.32 -19.75
C ILE A 142 10.82 -19.32 -20.14
N GLN A 143 10.47 -20.26 -21.00
CA GLN A 143 11.43 -21.18 -21.61
C GLN A 143 11.97 -20.54 -22.90
N PRO A 144 13.29 -20.61 -23.16
CA PRO A 144 13.90 -20.08 -24.38
C PRO A 144 13.45 -20.83 -25.64
#